data_AF-A0A4P2V9I9-F1
#
_entry.id   AF-A0A4P2V9I9-F1
#
_cell.length_a   1.000
_cell.length_b   1.000
_cell.length_c   1.000
_cell.angle_alpha   90.00
_cell.angle_beta   90.00
_cell.angle_gamma   90.00
#
_symmetry.space_group_name_H-M   'P 1'
#
loop_
_entity.id
_entity.type
_entity.pdbx_description
1 polymer ?
#
loop_
_entity_poly.entity_id
_entity_poly.type
_entity_poly.pdbx_seq_one_letter_code
_entity_poly.pdbx_strand_id
1 'polypeptide(L)' 'VPNFWVTSFINHPQVSGILDEEEEECLHALSKLEVEEFEDIKSGYRINFHFD' A
#
# COMPACT_ATOMS: atom_id res chain seq x y z
N VAL A 1 -6.64 -7.08 -10.12
CA VAL A 1 -6.43 -8.51 -9.74
C VAL A 1 -6.79 -8.62 -8.27
N PRO A 2 -7.68 -9.54 -7.87
CA PRO A 2 -8.08 -9.68 -6.46
C PRO A 2 -6.87 -9.93 -5.55
N ASN A 3 -6.89 -9.38 -4.34
CA ASN A 3 -5.84 -9.53 -3.30
C ASN A 3 -4.42 -9.13 -3.73
N PHE A 4 -4.26 -8.40 -4.84
CA PHE A 4 -2.94 -8.08 -5.39
C PHE A 4 -2.09 -7.27 -4.40
N TRP A 5 -2.64 -6.22 -3.80
CA TRP A 5 -1.88 -5.33 -2.93
C TRP A 5 -1.52 -5.97 -1.60
N VAL A 6 -2.48 -6.61 -0.91
CA VAL A 6 -2.21 -7.37 0.32
C VAL A 6 -1.13 -8.44 0.09
N THR A 7 -1.25 -9.21 -1.00
CA THR A 7 -0.24 -10.22 -1.37
C THR A 7 1.13 -9.58 -1.61
N SER A 8 1.17 -8.42 -2.27
CA SER A 8 2.43 -7.72 -2.55
C SER A 8 3.13 -7.26 -1.26
N PHE A 9 2.36 -6.77 -0.29
CA PHE A 9 2.91 -6.27 0.97
C PHE A 9 3.39 -7.38 1.92
N ILE A 10 2.64 -8.47 2.06
CA ILE A 10 3.05 -9.63 2.88
C ILE A 10 4.33 -10.28 2.35
N ASN A 11 4.54 -10.25 1.04
CA ASN A 11 5.74 -10.82 0.42
C ASN A 11 6.93 -9.83 0.39
N HIS A 12 6.76 -8.57 0.80
CA HIS A 12 7.85 -7.60 0.80
C HIS A 12 8.61 -7.61 2.13
N PRO A 13 9.92 -7.95 2.16
CA PRO A 13 10.65 -8.23 3.41
C PRO A 13 10.62 -7.14 4.47
N GLN A 14 10.57 -5.87 4.06
CA GLN A 14 10.55 -4.74 5.00
C GLN A 14 9.13 -4.35 5.41
N VAL A 15 8.13 -4.60 4.57
CA VAL A 15 6.75 -4.16 4.84
C VAL A 15 6.01 -5.24 5.61
N SER A 16 6.25 -6.52 5.30
CA SER A 16 5.65 -7.64 6.03
C SER A 16 6.01 -7.66 7.51
N GLY A 17 7.18 -7.17 7.89
CA GLY A 17 7.59 -7.06 9.30
C GLY A 17 6.93 -5.91 10.06
N ILE A 18 6.19 -5.04 9.37
CA ILE A 18 5.45 -3.91 9.97
C ILE A 18 3.99 -4.28 10.20
N LEU A 19 3.44 -5.14 9.34
CA LEU A 19 2.02 -5.52 9.37
C LEU A 19 1.69 -6.51 10.48
N ASP A 20 0.65 -6.22 11.25
CA ASP A 20 -0.01 -7.19 12.13
C ASP A 20 -1.27 -7.81 11.49
N GLU A 21 -1.96 -8.68 12.24
CA GLU A 21 -3.13 -9.42 11.75
C GLU A 21 -4.31 -8.50 11.40
N GLU A 22 -4.53 -7.42 12.17
CA GLU A 22 -5.62 -6.47 11.91
C GLU A 22 -5.33 -5.62 10.67
N GLU A 23 -4.07 -5.22 10.49
CA GLU A 23 -3.62 -4.48 9.32
C GLU A 23 -3.69 -5.33 8.04
N GLU A 24 -3.35 -6.62 8.12
CA GLU A 24 -3.47 -7.57 7.01
C GLU A 24 -4.95 -7.75 6.61
N GLU A 25 -5.86 -7.88 7.58
CA GLU A 25 -7.30 -7.90 7.35
C GLU A 25 -7.80 -6.62 6.66
N CYS A 26 -7.34 -5.45 7.11
CA CYS A 26 -7.69 -4.18 6.48
C CYS A 26 -7.23 -4.09 5.02
N LEU A 27 -6.02 -4.60 4.73
CA LEU A 27 -5.44 -4.59 3.38
C LEU A 27 -6.22 -5.46 2.39
N HIS A 28 -7.07 -6.38 2.84
CA HIS A 28 -8.00 -7.09 1.95
C HIS A 28 -9.03 -6.17 1.30
N ALA A 29 -9.38 -5.03 1.93
CA ALA A 29 -10.27 -4.03 1.37
C ALA A 29 -9.54 -3.01 0.45
N LEU A 30 -8.21 -3.09 0.33
CA LEU A 30 -7.42 -2.19 -0.51
C LEU A 30 -7.61 -2.49 -2.00
N SER A 31 -8.35 -1.63 -2.70
CA SER A 31 -8.64 -1.79 -4.12
C SER A 31 -7.59 -1.14 -5.02
N LYS A 32 -6.94 -0.05 -4.56
CA LYS A 32 -5.97 0.69 -5.36
C LYS A 32 -4.89 1.37 -4.51
N LEU A 33 -3.66 1.33 -5.00
CA LEU A 33 -2.55 2.13 -4.50
C LEU A 33 -2.00 3.01 -5.63
N GLU A 34 -1.83 4.29 -5.35
CA GLU A 34 -1.23 5.24 -6.28
C GLU A 34 -0.06 5.96 -5.64
N VAL A 35 0.99 6.19 -6.42
CA VAL A 35 2.10 7.06 -6.04
C VAL A 35 2.00 8.30 -6.91
N GLU A 36 1.73 9.43 -6.29
CA GLU A 36 1.67 10.73 -6.93
C GLU A 36 2.98 11.47 -6.68
N GLU A 37 3.73 11.73 -7.75
CA GLU A 37 4.90 12.60 -7.70
C GLU A 37 4.48 14.06 -7.86
N PHE A 38 5.04 14.96 -7.06
CA PHE A 38 4.81 16.39 -7.23
C PHE A 38 5.65 16.93 -8.40
N GLU A 39 5.13 17.94 -9.11
CA GLU A 39 5.83 18.56 -10.25
C GLU A 39 7.22 19.10 -9.87
N ASP A 40 7.38 19.55 -8.64
CA ASP A 40 8.67 19.91 -8.09
C ASP A 40 9.25 18.77 -7.23
N ILE A 41 10.44 18.30 -7.62
CA ILE A 41 11.18 17.20 -6.97
C ILE A 41 11.42 17.47 -5.47
N LYS A 42 11.39 18.73 -5.04
CA LYS A 42 11.58 19.13 -3.64
C LYS A 42 10.38 18.82 -2.75
N SER A 43 9.17 18.76 -3.29
CA SER A 43 7.95 18.49 -2.52
C SER A 43 7.75 16.99 -2.24
N GLY A 44 8.52 16.12 -2.90
CA GLY A 44 8.52 14.67 -2.66
C GLY A 44 7.43 13.92 -3.43
N TYR A 45 6.74 13.01 -2.75
CA TYR A 45 5.67 12.20 -3.33
C TYR A 45 4.58 11.92 -2.28
N ARG A 46 3.41 11.48 -2.74
CA ARG A 46 2.31 11.00 -1.91
C ARG A 46 1.96 9.57 -2.30
N ILE A 47 1.75 8.70 -1.32
CA ILE A 47 1.19 7.36 -1.54
C ILE A 47 -0.27 7.38 -1.09
N ASN A 48 -1.19 7.12 -2.01
CA ASN A 48 -2.63 7.09 -1.76
C ASN A 48 -3.10 5.63 -1.72
N PHE A 49 -3.73 5.26 -0.60
CA PHE A 49 -4.37 3.96 -0.40
C PHE A 49 -5.88 4.16 -0.53
N HIS A 50 -6.53 3.39 -1.41
CA HIS A 50 -7.96 3.47 -1.66
C HIS A 50 -8.62 2.17 -1.24
N PHE A 51 -9.54 2.27 -0.29
CA PHE A 51 -10.32 1.14 0.21
C PHE A 51 -11.73 1.20 -0.37
N ASP A 52 -12.33 0.02 -0.60
CA ASP A 52 -13.72 -0.12 -1.04
C ASP A 52 -14.74 0.15 0.09
#